data_AF-A0A5S3VS70-F1
#
_entry.id   AF-A0A5S3VS70-F1
#
_cell.length_a   1.000
_cell.length_b   1.000
_cell.length_c   1.000
_cell.angle_alpha   90.00
_cell.angle_beta   90.00
_cell.angle_gamma   90.00
#
_symmetry.space_group_name_H-M   'P 1'
#
loop_
_entity.id
_entity.type
_entity.pdbx_description
1 polymer ?
#
loop_
_entity_poly.entity_id
_entity_poly.type
_entity_poly.pdbx_seq_one_letter_code
_entity_poly.pdbx_strand_id
1 'polypeptide(L)'
;GYTVLVDYGAEDSLGPLVALSLLRELGPVVTALLFAGRAGSALTAEIGLMKATEQLTSLEMMAVDPLKRVISPRFWAGMISMPLLALIFSAIAIIGAHLVGVDWLGVDRGSFWSIMQAQVSFEKDVLNGLIKSFV
;
A
#
# COMPACT_ATOMS: atom_id res chain seq x y z
N GLY A 1 -6.02 10.14 -16.89
CA GLY A 1 -7.26 9.34 -16.87
C GLY A 1 -8.34 10.09 -17.61
N TYR A 2 -8.90 11.12 -16.97
CA TYR A 2 -10.01 11.91 -17.52
C TYR A 2 -9.81 12.43 -18.94
N THR A 3 -8.72 13.16 -19.21
CA THR A 3 -8.46 13.76 -20.53
C THR A 3 -8.50 12.75 -21.66
N VAL A 4 -7.85 11.58 -21.47
CA VAL A 4 -7.84 10.49 -22.45
C VAL A 4 -9.25 9.92 -22.65
N LEU A 5 -10.03 9.73 -21.57
CA LEU A 5 -11.36 9.17 -21.65
C LEU A 5 -12.37 10.11 -22.32
N VAL A 6 -12.22 11.43 -22.12
CA VAL A 6 -13.04 12.44 -22.77
C VAL A 6 -12.85 12.41 -24.30
N ASP A 7 -11.62 12.23 -24.77
CA ASP A 7 -11.33 12.13 -26.21
C ASP A 7 -12.06 10.93 -26.88
N TYR A 8 -12.35 9.87 -26.11
CA TYR A 8 -13.10 8.69 -26.56
C TYR A 8 -14.59 8.70 -26.14
N GLY A 9 -15.07 9.77 -25.48
CA GLY A 9 -16.44 9.85 -24.97
C GLY A 9 -16.77 8.84 -23.86
N ALA A 10 -15.76 8.36 -23.14
CA ALA A 10 -15.85 7.30 -22.13
C ALA A 10 -15.54 7.80 -20.69
N GLU A 11 -15.90 9.06 -20.39
CA GLU A 11 -15.66 9.71 -19.09
C GLU A 11 -16.25 8.94 -17.89
N ASP A 12 -17.36 8.23 -18.12
CA ASP A 12 -17.99 7.30 -17.18
C ASP A 12 -17.08 6.15 -16.71
N SER A 13 -16.11 5.75 -17.53
CA SER A 13 -15.17 4.65 -17.23
C SER A 13 -13.97 5.10 -16.40
N LEU A 14 -13.99 6.32 -15.86
CA LEU A 14 -12.90 6.83 -15.03
C LEU A 14 -12.74 6.05 -13.72
N GLY A 15 -13.85 5.68 -13.06
CA GLY A 15 -13.86 4.90 -11.82
C GLY A 15 -13.11 3.56 -11.93
N PRO A 16 -13.51 2.64 -12.83
CA PRO A 16 -12.83 1.35 -12.98
C PRO A 16 -11.37 1.49 -13.43
N LEU A 17 -11.05 2.46 -14.30
CA LEU A 17 -9.67 2.70 -14.74
C LEU A 17 -8.76 3.04 -13.54
N VAL A 18 -9.22 3.94 -12.67
CA VAL A 18 -8.45 4.33 -11.48
C VAL A 18 -8.40 3.20 -10.45
N ALA A 19 -9.52 2.54 -10.17
CA ALA A 19 -9.56 1.45 -9.20
C ALA A 19 -8.67 0.26 -9.60
N LEU A 20 -8.74 -0.19 -10.85
CA LEU A 20 -7.96 -1.34 -11.32
C LEU A 20 -6.47 -1.03 -11.37
N SER A 21 -6.08 0.17 -11.81
CA SER A 21 -4.66 0.58 -11.85
C SER A 21 -4.07 0.71 -10.44
N LEU A 22 -4.84 1.20 -9.47
CA LEU A 22 -4.43 1.28 -8.06
C LEU A 22 -4.36 -0.09 -7.40
N LEU A 23 -5.40 -0.92 -7.51
CA LEU A 23 -5.46 -2.21 -6.81
C LEU A 23 -4.43 -3.21 -7.33
N ARG A 24 -4.15 -3.19 -8.64
CA ARG A 24 -3.31 -4.23 -9.27
C ARG A 24 -1.84 -3.86 -9.34
N GLU A 25 -1.51 -2.59 -9.57
CA GLU A 25 -0.14 -2.18 -9.87
C GLU A 25 0.36 -1.14 -8.88
N LEU A 26 -0.24 0.06 -8.88
CA LEU A 26 0.36 1.22 -8.22
C LEU A 26 0.23 1.18 -6.70
N GLY A 27 -0.85 0.63 -6.15
CA GLY A 27 -1.12 0.62 -4.72
C GLY A 27 -0.04 -0.12 -3.92
N PRO A 28 0.20 -1.42 -4.19
CA PRO A 28 1.23 -2.19 -3.49
C PRO A 28 2.65 -1.62 -3.72
N VAL A 29 2.98 -1.27 -4.96
CA VAL A 29 4.34 -0.85 -5.33
C VAL A 29 4.72 0.49 -4.70
N VAL A 30 3.83 1.50 -4.79
CA VAL A 30 4.11 2.83 -4.23
C VAL A 30 4.14 2.76 -2.70
N THR A 31 3.24 2.00 -2.08
CA THR A 31 3.23 1.82 -0.63
C THR A 31 4.52 1.14 -0.15
N ALA A 32 4.99 0.10 -0.84
CA ALA A 32 6.23 -0.58 -0.51
C ALA A 32 7.45 0.34 -0.63
N LEU A 33 7.54 1.17 -1.68
CA LEU A 33 8.61 2.15 -1.84
C LEU A 33 8.65 3.17 -0.69
N LEU A 34 7.47 3.70 -0.30
CA LEU A 34 7.37 4.64 0.81
C LEU A 34 7.71 3.98 2.16
N PHE A 35 7.26 2.74 2.37
CA PHE A 35 7.57 1.98 3.56
C PHE A 35 9.08 1.69 3.68
N ALA A 36 9.71 1.26 2.60
CA ALA A 36 11.16 1.03 2.57
C ALA A 36 11.95 2.30 2.90
N GLY A 37 11.53 3.45 2.36
CA GLY A 37 12.18 4.74 2.61
C GLY A 37 12.00 5.29 4.04
N ARG A 38 10.87 5.02 4.70
CA ARG A 38 10.60 5.53 6.06
C ARG A 38 10.87 4.49 7.14
N ALA A 39 10.10 3.40 7.12
CA ALA A 39 10.18 2.35 8.14
C ALA A 39 11.46 1.52 7.99
N GLY A 40 11.85 1.18 6.76
CA GLY A 40 13.08 0.42 6.49
C GLY A 40 14.34 1.15 6.94
N SER A 41 14.46 2.44 6.61
CA SER A 41 15.57 3.27 7.08
C SER A 41 15.60 3.45 8.59
N ALA A 42 14.44 3.64 9.24
CA ALA A 42 14.35 3.77 10.69
C ALA A 42 14.78 2.47 11.41
N LEU A 43 14.29 1.31 10.96
CA LEU A 43 14.66 0.00 11.52
C LEU A 43 16.16 -0.28 11.37
N THR A 44 16.73 0.08 10.22
CA THR A 44 18.17 -0.09 9.96
C THR A 44 19.01 0.79 10.87
N ALA A 45 18.61 2.05 11.05
CA ALA A 45 19.28 2.98 11.96
C ALA A 45 19.19 2.53 13.43
N GLU A 46 18.03 2.02 13.85
CA GLU A 46 17.83 1.51 15.22
C GLU A 46 18.73 0.30 15.50
N ILE A 47 18.77 -0.70 14.60
CA ILE A 47 19.65 -1.86 14.74
C ILE A 47 21.13 -1.44 14.67
N GLY A 48 21.47 -0.52 13.77
CA GLY A 48 22.83 0.03 13.65
C GLY A 48 23.29 0.72 14.94
N LEU A 49 22.42 1.48 15.59
CA LEU A 49 22.70 2.14 16.87
C LEU A 49 22.88 1.11 18.00
N MET A 50 22.02 0.09 18.07
CA MET A 50 22.16 -1.00 19.06
C MET A 50 23.47 -1.77 18.88
N LYS A 51 23.94 -1.93 17.64
CA LYS A 51 25.23 -2.55 17.35
C LYS A 51 26.39 -1.63 17.73
N ALA A 52 26.34 -0.35 17.38
CA ALA A 52 27.40 0.62 17.69
C ALA A 52 27.57 0.88 19.19
N THR A 53 26.52 0.69 19.97
CA THR A 53 26.51 0.82 21.44
C THR A 53 26.73 -0.51 22.17
N GLU A 54 27.12 -1.57 21.46
CA GLU A 54 27.38 -2.92 22.00
C GLU A 54 26.18 -3.56 22.73
N GLN A 55 24.97 -3.05 22.52
CA GLN A 55 23.77 -3.59 23.17
C GLN A 55 23.46 -5.01 22.71
N LEU A 56 23.67 -5.33 21.42
CA LEU A 56 23.46 -6.68 20.90
C LEU A 56 24.43 -7.68 21.53
N THR A 57 25.72 -7.31 21.63
CA THR A 57 26.76 -8.13 22.26
C THR A 57 26.47 -8.34 23.75
N SER A 58 25.98 -7.31 24.45
CA SER A 58 25.62 -7.43 25.87
C SER A 58 24.48 -8.44 26.11
N LEU A 59 23.51 -8.54 25.19
CA LEU A 59 22.44 -9.53 25.27
C LEU A 59 22.98 -10.97 25.13
N GLU A 60 23.93 -11.18 24.22
CA GLU A 60 24.58 -12.48 24.05
C GLU A 60 25.35 -12.91 25.30
N MET A 61 26.03 -11.97 25.97
CA MET A 61 26.71 -12.22 27.26
C MET A 61 25.75 -12.58 28.39
N MET A 62 24.49 -12.16 28.30
CA MET A 62 23.41 -12.54 29.22
C MET A 62 22.73 -13.87 28.84
N ALA A 63 23.30 -14.63 27.89
CA ALA A 63 22.72 -15.84 27.32
C ALA A 63 21.34 -15.63 26.67
N VAL A 64 21.07 -14.43 26.16
CA VAL A 64 19.85 -14.08 25.44
C VAL A 64 20.17 -13.93 23.96
N ASP A 65 19.50 -14.71 23.11
CA ASP A 65 19.64 -14.62 21.66
C ASP A 65 19.05 -13.30 21.13
N PRO A 66 19.88 -12.35 20.64
CA PRO A 66 19.41 -11.06 20.14
C PRO A 66 18.59 -11.20 18.86
N LEU A 67 18.79 -12.25 18.08
CA LEU A 67 18.08 -12.47 16.82
C LEU A 67 16.60 -12.75 17.09
N LYS A 68 16.32 -13.63 18.05
CA LYS A 68 14.94 -13.95 18.47
C LYS A 68 14.28 -12.81 19.24
N ARG A 69 15.04 -12.07 20.06
CA ARG A 69 14.46 -11.04 20.93
C ARG A 69 14.24 -9.70 20.23
N VAL A 70 15.11 -9.33 19.29
CA VAL A 70 15.10 -8.00 18.67
C VAL A 70 14.65 -8.08 17.20
N ILE A 71 15.20 -9.01 16.42
CA ILE A 71 14.92 -9.06 14.97
C ILE A 71 13.56 -9.71 14.68
N SER A 72 13.25 -10.85 15.29
CA SER A 72 11.99 -11.58 15.03
C SER A 72 10.73 -10.72 15.22
N PRO A 73 10.53 -9.99 16.34
CA PRO A 73 9.33 -9.17 16.51
C PRO A 73 9.21 -8.06 15.46
N ARG A 74 10.34 -7.43 15.09
CA ARG A 74 10.39 -6.36 14.08
C ARG A 74 10.07 -6.88 12.69
N PHE A 75 10.53 -8.10 12.37
CA PHE A 75 10.21 -8.76 11.09
C PHE A 75 8.71 -9.02 10.95
N TRP A 76 8.08 -9.62 11.97
CA TRP A 76 6.64 -9.87 11.96
C TRP A 76 5.81 -8.59 11.94
N ALA A 77 6.24 -7.55 12.68
CA ALA A 77 5.58 -6.25 12.63
C ALA A 77 5.59 -5.66 11.20
N GLY A 78 6.74 -5.72 10.51
CA GLY A 78 6.85 -5.28 9.12
C GLY A 78 5.93 -6.06 8.19
N MET A 79 5.97 -7.38 8.26
CA MET A 79 5.16 -8.29 7.42
C MET A 79 3.65 -8.07 7.57
N ILE A 80 3.16 -7.79 8.78
CA ILE A 80 1.74 -7.52 9.03
C ILE A 80 1.37 -6.08 8.62
N SER A 81 2.28 -5.12 8.86
CA SER A 81 1.99 -3.71 8.58
C SER A 81 1.89 -3.40 7.09
N MET A 82 2.74 -3.99 6.24
CA MET A 82 2.77 -3.75 4.80
C MET A 82 1.41 -3.92 4.10
N PRO A 83 0.74 -5.09 4.18
CA PRO A 83 -0.56 -5.29 3.51
C PRO A 83 -1.66 -4.38 4.09
N LEU A 84 -1.62 -4.09 5.39
CA LEU A 84 -2.58 -3.19 6.01
C LEU A 84 -2.44 -1.76 5.49
N LEU A 85 -1.21 -1.27 5.37
CA LEU A 85 -0.90 0.04 4.79
C LEU A 85 -1.31 0.13 3.32
N ALA A 86 -1.08 -0.93 2.53
CA ALA A 86 -1.47 -0.97 1.12
C ALA A 86 -3.00 -0.87 0.94
N LEU A 87 -3.79 -1.55 1.79
CA LEU A 87 -5.25 -1.42 1.77
C LEU A 87 -5.72 0.00 2.09
N ILE A 88 -5.14 0.62 3.11
CA ILE A 88 -5.47 2.00 3.50
C ILE A 88 -5.13 2.96 2.36
N PHE A 89 -3.96 2.79 1.72
CA PHE A 89 -3.54 3.60 0.58
C PHE A 89 -4.54 3.49 -0.58
N SER A 90 -4.92 2.27 -0.97
CA SER A 90 -5.91 2.04 -2.04
C SER A 90 -7.27 2.64 -1.70
N ALA A 91 -7.74 2.53 -0.46
CA ALA A 91 -9.02 3.11 -0.04
C ALA A 91 -9.03 4.64 -0.14
N ILE A 92 -8.00 5.31 0.39
CA ILE A 92 -7.88 6.77 0.34
C ILE A 92 -7.71 7.25 -1.11
N ALA A 93 -6.96 6.52 -1.93
CA ALA A 93 -6.75 6.87 -3.33
C ALA A 93 -8.05 6.80 -4.16
N ILE A 94 -8.93 5.82 -3.91
CA ILE A 94 -10.25 5.74 -4.58
C ILE A 94 -11.14 6.91 -4.15
N ILE A 95 -11.13 7.29 -2.86
CA ILE A 95 -11.88 8.45 -2.37
C ILE A 95 -11.37 9.75 -3.01
N GLY A 96 -10.05 9.91 -3.13
CA GLY A 96 -9.44 11.05 -3.82
C GLY A 96 -9.81 11.10 -5.31
N ALA A 97 -9.85 9.95 -5.96
CA ALA A 97 -10.29 9.84 -7.35
C ALA A 97 -11.77 10.21 -7.54
N HIS A 98 -12.63 9.83 -6.58
CA HIS A 98 -14.03 10.24 -6.57
C HIS A 98 -14.17 11.76 -6.44
N LEU A 99 -13.47 12.37 -5.48
CA LEU A 99 -13.53 13.82 -5.26
C LEU A 99 -13.09 14.61 -6.50
N VAL A 100 -12.00 14.22 -7.15
CA VAL A 100 -11.54 14.92 -8.36
C VAL A 100 -12.40 14.58 -9.58
N GLY A 101 -12.75 13.32 -9.79
CA GLY A 101 -13.51 12.86 -10.96
C GLY A 101 -14.95 13.36 -10.99
N VAL A 102 -15.62 13.33 -9.83
CA VAL A 102 -17.02 13.71 -9.73
C VAL A 102 -17.17 15.17 -9.33
N ASP A 103 -16.57 15.59 -8.22
CA ASP A 103 -16.90 16.91 -7.65
C ASP A 103 -16.25 18.05 -8.44
N TRP A 104 -15.08 17.82 -9.06
CA TRP A 104 -14.39 18.83 -9.85
C TRP A 104 -14.65 18.71 -11.35
N LEU A 105 -14.58 17.49 -11.90
CA LEU A 105 -14.67 17.25 -13.35
C LEU A 105 -16.09 16.96 -13.83
N GLY A 106 -17.04 16.73 -12.91
CA GLY A 106 -18.47 16.63 -13.23
C GLY A 106 -18.93 15.27 -13.78
N VAL A 107 -18.14 14.20 -13.61
CA VAL A 107 -18.57 12.83 -13.96
C VAL A 107 -19.76 12.41 -13.10
N ASP A 108 -20.71 11.67 -13.67
CA ASP A 108 -21.87 11.19 -12.93
C ASP A 108 -21.48 10.27 -11.76
N ARG A 109 -22.04 10.53 -10.58
CA ARG A 109 -21.79 9.75 -9.36
C ARG A 109 -22.26 8.32 -9.51
N GLY A 110 -23.45 8.12 -10.07
CA GLY A 110 -24.06 6.80 -10.20
C GLY A 110 -23.22 5.90 -11.11
N SER A 111 -22.84 6.44 -12.26
CA SER A 111 -21.98 5.81 -13.25
C SER A 111 -20.61 5.43 -12.67
N PHE A 112 -19.95 6.36 -11.98
CA PHE A 112 -18.64 6.13 -11.36
C PHE A 112 -18.63 4.92 -10.42
N TRP A 113 -19.60 4.84 -9.50
CA TRP A 113 -19.67 3.74 -8.52
C TRP A 113 -20.21 2.45 -9.13
N SER A 114 -21.23 2.52 -9.98
CA SER A 114 -21.86 1.34 -10.59
C SER A 114 -20.90 0.59 -11.50
N ILE A 115 -20.22 1.29 -12.41
CA ILE A 115 -19.29 0.66 -13.36
C ILE A 115 -18.05 0.13 -12.63
N MET A 116 -17.56 0.86 -11.62
CA MET A 116 -16.44 0.40 -10.79
C MET A 116 -16.78 -0.90 -10.05
N GLN A 117 -17.96 -0.99 -9.41
CA GLN A 117 -18.38 -2.22 -8.71
C GLN A 117 -18.61 -3.40 -9.67
N ALA A 118 -19.04 -3.14 -10.90
CA ALA A 118 -19.23 -4.19 -11.90
C ALA A 118 -17.90 -4.77 -12.43
N GLN A 119 -16.84 -3.96 -12.46
CA GLN A 119 -15.54 -4.35 -13.03
C GLN A 119 -14.53 -4.83 -11.99
N VAL A 120 -14.59 -4.32 -10.76
CA VAL A 120 -13.67 -4.68 -9.68
C VAL A 120 -14.13 -5.97 -9.02
N SER A 121 -13.31 -7.02 -9.12
CA SER A 121 -13.55 -8.29 -8.45
C SER A 121 -12.75 -8.38 -7.16
N PHE A 122 -13.40 -8.79 -6.08
CA PHE A 122 -12.73 -8.99 -4.79
C PHE A 122 -11.60 -10.03 -4.87
N GLU A 123 -11.84 -11.15 -5.56
CA GLU A 123 -10.86 -12.24 -5.68
C GLU A 123 -9.69 -11.87 -6.61
N LYS A 124 -9.96 -11.22 -7.73
CA LYS A 124 -8.93 -11.00 -8.75
C LYS A 124 -8.15 -9.70 -8.57
N ASP A 125 -8.75 -8.68 -7.98
CA ASP A 125 -8.13 -7.37 -7.88
C ASP A 125 -7.69 -7.06 -6.45
N VAL A 126 -8.57 -7.26 -5.47
CA VAL A 126 -8.25 -6.97 -4.05
C VAL A 126 -7.32 -8.04 -3.47
N LEU A 127 -7.65 -9.33 -3.63
CA LEU A 127 -6.83 -10.40 -3.06
C LEU A 127 -5.45 -10.49 -3.74
N ASN A 128 -5.37 -10.33 -5.06
CA ASN A 128 -4.08 -10.31 -5.75
C ASN A 128 -3.24 -9.08 -5.37
N GLY A 129 -3.86 -7.91 -5.18
CA GLY A 129 -3.17 -6.74 -4.65
C GLY A 129 -2.62 -6.98 -3.24
N LEU A 130 -3.38 -7.64 -2.38
CA LEU A 130 -2.95 -8.05 -1.04
C LEU A 130 -1.80 -9.06 -1.08
N ILE A 131 -1.89 -10.10 -1.90
CA ILE A 131 -0.82 -11.08 -2.07
C ILE A 131 0.46 -10.39 -2.57
N LYS A 132 0.34 -9.49 -3.55
CA LYS A 132 1.47 -8.67 -4.02
C LYS A 132 2.07 -7.80 -2.93
N SER A 133 1.27 -7.27 -2.01
CA SER A 133 1.79 -6.44 -0.90
C SER A 133 2.47 -7.24 0.22
N PHE A 134 2.25 -8.56 0.25
CA PHE A 134 2.88 -9.46 1.21
C PHE A 134 4.28 -9.93 0.75
N VAL A 135 4.50 -9.95 -0.57
CA VAL A 135 5.74 -10.39 -1.23
C VAL A 135 6.61 -9.19 -1.58
#